data_AF-A0A820KZR2-F1
#
_entry.id   AF-A0A820KZR2-F1
#
_cell.length_a   1.000
_cell.length_b   1.000
_cell.length_c   1.000
_cell.angle_alpha   90.00
_cell.angle_beta   90.00
_cell.angle_gamma   90.00
#
_symmetry.space_group_name_H-M   'P 1'
#
loop_
_entity.id
_entity.type
_entity.pdbx_description
1 polymer ?
#
loop_
_entity_poly.entity_id
_entity_poly.type
_entity_poly.pdbx_seq_one_letter_code
_entity_poly.pdbx_strand_id
1 'polypeptide(L)'
;AREAVDMRAKVEKQIAKKQKDDKEERLRELALHARTDRAGIRLADKGDEQSAERDQIRQERNKERQRAAALQRAGGDKKRPKERDISEQIALGVQSATNTGVQYDQRLFNMSAGLNTGLGDDEAYNVYDQPWNSSTAVASQIYKPTKTSKD
;
A
#
# COMPACT_ATOMS: atom_id res chain seq x y z
N ALA A 1 -44.71 23.76 -30.15
CA ALA A 1 -44.34 22.58 -29.35
C ALA A 1 -42.91 22.10 -29.63
N ARG A 2 -42.51 21.86 -30.89
CA ARG A 2 -41.17 21.36 -31.24
C ARG A 2 -40.03 22.35 -30.96
N GLU A 3 -40.23 23.63 -31.27
CA GLU A 3 -39.20 24.67 -31.05
C GLU A 3 -38.80 24.85 -29.58
N ALA A 4 -39.76 24.75 -28.65
CA ALA A 4 -39.47 24.84 -27.21
C ALA A 4 -38.64 23.64 -26.71
N VAL A 5 -38.86 22.46 -27.28
CA VAL A 5 -38.10 21.24 -26.97
C VAL A 5 -36.68 21.35 -27.54
N ASP A 6 -36.52 21.83 -28.76
CA ASP A 6 -35.21 22.04 -29.39
C ASP A 6 -34.37 23.09 -28.65
N MET A 7 -35.00 24.15 -28.15
CA MET A 7 -34.33 25.17 -27.33
C MET A 7 -33.85 24.59 -25.99
N ARG A 8 -34.67 23.78 -25.32
CA ARG A 8 -34.28 23.11 -24.07
C ARG A 8 -33.12 22.13 -24.29
N ALA A 9 -33.18 21.34 -25.36
CA ALA A 9 -32.11 20.40 -25.71
C ALA A 9 -30.78 21.11 -26.01
N LYS A 10 -30.82 22.28 -26.68
CA LYS A 10 -29.63 23.10 -26.91
C LYS A 10 -29.03 23.64 -25.60
N VAL A 11 -29.88 24.14 -24.71
CA VAL A 11 -29.45 24.66 -23.39
C VAL A 11 -28.84 23.55 -22.54
N GLU A 12 -29.48 22.38 -22.48
CA GLU A 12 -28.99 21.22 -21.74
C GLU A 12 -27.64 20.73 -22.28
N LYS A 13 -27.47 20.70 -23.61
CA LYS A 13 -26.19 20.36 -24.24
C LYS A 13 -25.09 21.38 -23.93
N GLN A 14 -25.42 22.67 -23.85
CA GLN A 14 -24.46 23.71 -23.46
C GLN A 14 -24.07 23.60 -21.98
N ILE A 15 -25.01 23.30 -21.10
CA ILE A 15 -24.75 23.07 -19.67
C ILE A 15 -23.85 21.84 -19.48
N ALA A 16 -24.16 20.74 -20.17
CA ALA A 16 -23.34 19.53 -20.11
C ALA A 16 -21.92 19.76 -20.63
N LYS A 17 -21.76 20.54 -21.71
CA LYS A 17 -20.44 20.91 -22.23
C LYS A 17 -19.66 21.75 -21.21
N LYS A 18 -20.28 22.80 -20.65
CA LYS A 18 -19.63 23.65 -19.65
C LYS A 18 -19.19 22.87 -18.41
N GLN A 19 -20.04 21.98 -17.90
CA GLN A 19 -19.68 21.11 -16.76
C GLN A 19 -18.53 20.15 -17.07
N LYS A 20 -18.36 19.73 -18.34
CA LYS A 20 -17.22 18.90 -18.75
C LYS A 20 -15.95 19.73 -18.80
N ASP A 21 -16.03 20.92 -19.38
CA ASP A 21 -14.90 21.85 -19.50
C ASP A 21 -14.39 22.26 -18.09
N ASP A 22 -15.30 22.59 -17.15
CA ASP A 22 -14.95 22.92 -15.75
C ASP A 22 -14.26 21.75 -15.03
N LYS A 23 -14.69 20.50 -15.29
CA LYS A 23 -14.05 19.30 -14.72
C LYS A 23 -12.67 19.07 -15.32
N GLU A 24 -12.51 19.30 -16.62
CA GLU A 24 -11.22 19.18 -17.31
C GLU A 24 -10.22 20.21 -16.79
N GLU A 25 -10.65 21.46 -16.61
CA GLU A 25 -9.84 22.54 -16.05
C GLU A 25 -9.36 22.21 -14.63
N ARG A 26 -10.26 21.75 -13.75
CA ARG A 26 -9.92 21.34 -12.37
C ARG A 26 -8.90 20.18 -12.34
N LEU A 27 -9.06 19.21 -13.24
CA LEU A 27 -8.11 18.10 -13.37
C LEU A 27 -6.75 18.57 -13.91
N ARG A 28 -6.76 19.55 -14.82
CA ARG A 28 -5.56 20.14 -15.40
C ARG A 28 -4.77 20.95 -14.37
N GLU A 29 -5.45 21.73 -13.53
CA GLU A 29 -4.84 22.43 -12.39
C GLU A 29 -4.21 21.46 -11.40
N LEU A 30 -4.94 20.39 -11.02
CA LEU A 30 -4.44 19.38 -10.09
C LEU A 30 -3.22 18.65 -10.66
N ALA A 31 -3.23 18.36 -11.96
CA ALA A 31 -2.08 17.77 -12.64
C ALA A 31 -0.89 18.72 -12.74
N LEU A 32 -1.13 20.01 -12.98
CA LEU A 32 -0.08 21.05 -12.96
C LEU A 32 0.55 21.16 -11.58
N HIS A 33 -0.26 21.22 -10.52
CA HIS A 33 0.22 21.26 -9.14
C HIS A 33 1.06 20.03 -8.79
N ALA A 34 0.56 18.83 -9.09
CA ALA A 34 1.31 17.59 -8.88
C ALA A 34 2.63 17.53 -9.69
N ARG A 35 2.68 18.17 -10.88
CA ARG A 35 3.90 18.31 -11.69
C ARG A 35 4.87 19.31 -11.10
N THR A 36 4.42 20.47 -10.62
CA THR A 36 5.31 21.46 -9.96
C THR A 36 5.92 20.90 -8.68
N ASP A 37 5.12 20.16 -7.91
CA ASP A 37 5.57 19.52 -6.67
C ASP A 37 6.59 18.41 -6.96
N ARG A 38 6.39 17.66 -8.06
CA ARG A 38 7.35 16.65 -8.53
C ARG A 38 8.62 17.26 -9.14
N ALA A 39 8.52 18.40 -9.82
CA ALA A 39 9.64 19.01 -10.52
C ALA A 39 10.66 19.67 -9.57
N GLY A 40 10.33 19.86 -8.28
CA GLY A 40 11.30 20.31 -7.27
C GLY A 40 11.87 21.72 -7.50
N ILE A 41 11.29 22.50 -8.42
CA ILE A 41 11.75 23.86 -8.77
C ILE A 41 11.20 24.86 -7.74
N ARG A 42 11.75 24.81 -6.53
CA ARG A 42 11.82 25.93 -5.59
C ARG A 42 13.22 25.90 -4.96
N LEU A 43 14.20 26.31 -5.77
CA LEU A 43 15.58 26.50 -5.36
C LEU A 43 15.70 27.89 -4.71
N ALA A 44 16.25 27.90 -3.50
CA ALA A 44 17.00 28.98 -2.83
C ALA A 44 16.36 29.94 -1.80
N ASP A 45 15.04 30.06 -1.64
CA ASP A 45 14.46 30.94 -0.57
C ASP A 45 13.51 30.21 0.40
N LYS A 46 13.24 28.92 0.15
CA LYS A 46 12.24 28.13 0.91
C LYS A 46 12.85 27.08 1.85
N GLY A 47 14.10 27.24 2.30
CA GLY A 47 14.70 26.31 3.27
C GLY A 47 13.92 26.30 4.60
N ASP A 48 13.53 27.49 5.06
CA ASP A 48 12.74 27.69 6.26
C ASP A 48 11.25 27.36 6.04
N GLU A 49 10.71 27.67 4.86
CA GLU A 49 9.34 27.30 4.53
C GLU A 49 9.16 25.80 4.32
N GLN A 50 10.09 25.09 3.67
CA GLN A 50 10.01 23.63 3.49
C GLN A 50 10.26 22.86 4.79
N SER A 51 11.09 23.39 5.69
CA SER A 51 11.27 22.81 7.01
C SER A 51 10.04 23.05 7.89
N ALA A 52 9.48 24.27 7.87
CA ALA A 52 8.21 24.58 8.50
C ALA A 52 7.05 23.76 7.92
N GLU A 53 7.01 23.55 6.60
CA GLU A 53 6.02 22.72 5.91
C GLU A 53 6.18 21.24 6.29
N ARG A 54 7.42 20.74 6.40
CA ARG A 54 7.70 19.38 6.88
C ARG A 54 7.28 19.20 8.33
N ASP A 55 7.49 20.20 9.18
CA ASP A 55 7.05 20.21 10.57
C ASP A 55 5.53 20.33 10.69
N GLN A 56 4.90 21.12 9.84
CA GLN A 56 3.45 21.18 9.71
C GLN A 56 2.89 19.83 9.27
N ILE A 57 3.50 19.14 8.29
CA ILE A 57 3.09 17.79 7.88
C ILE A 57 3.26 16.79 9.02
N ARG A 58 4.32 16.88 9.83
CA ARG A 58 4.52 16.01 11.00
C ARG A 58 3.45 16.28 12.06
N GLN A 59 3.18 17.54 12.36
CA GLN A 59 2.17 17.95 13.34
C GLN A 59 0.76 17.62 12.86
N GLU A 60 0.47 17.84 11.57
CA GLU A 60 -0.79 17.51 10.92
C GLU A 60 -1.00 16.00 10.95
N ARG A 61 0.00 15.18 10.60
CA ARG A 61 -0.09 13.71 10.71
C ARG A 61 -0.24 13.25 12.16
N ASN A 62 0.34 13.96 13.12
CA ASN A 62 0.17 13.62 14.54
C ASN A 62 -1.23 14.00 15.04
N LYS A 63 -1.73 15.17 14.64
CA LYS A 63 -3.08 15.66 14.93
C LYS A 63 -4.15 14.85 14.19
N GLU A 64 -3.85 14.38 12.99
CA GLU A 64 -4.65 13.46 12.20
C GLU A 64 -4.65 12.08 12.85
N ARG A 65 -3.52 11.54 13.30
CA ARG A 65 -3.50 10.30 14.10
C ARG A 65 -4.27 10.44 15.40
N GLN A 66 -4.18 11.58 16.08
CA GLN A 66 -4.97 11.85 17.28
C GLN A 66 -6.46 12.01 16.97
N ARG A 67 -6.83 12.70 15.88
CA ARG A 67 -8.22 12.81 15.41
C ARG A 67 -8.75 11.49 14.89
N ALA A 68 -7.94 10.67 14.25
CA ALA A 68 -8.30 9.35 13.73
C ALA A 68 -8.41 8.34 14.87
N ALA A 69 -7.54 8.40 15.88
CA ALA A 69 -7.70 7.64 17.12
C ALA A 69 -8.94 8.14 17.90
N ALA A 70 -9.18 9.45 17.93
CA ALA A 70 -10.37 10.02 18.53
C ALA A 70 -11.64 9.68 17.73
N LEU A 71 -11.61 9.63 16.39
CA LEU A 71 -12.70 9.23 15.51
C LEU A 71 -12.85 7.71 15.45
N GLN A 72 -11.81 6.94 15.72
CA GLN A 72 -11.91 5.50 15.95
C GLN A 72 -12.52 5.24 17.32
N ARG A 73 -12.26 6.12 18.29
CA ARG A 73 -12.83 6.09 19.65
C ARG A 73 -14.22 6.74 19.75
N ALA A 74 -14.58 7.65 18.83
CA ALA A 74 -15.82 8.43 18.82
C ALA A 74 -16.73 8.14 17.61
N GLY A 75 -16.21 7.57 16.52
CA GLY A 75 -16.93 7.25 15.29
C GLY A 75 -17.71 5.95 15.41
N GLY A 76 -18.80 6.05 16.18
CA GLY A 76 -20.02 5.38 15.76
C GLY A 76 -20.38 5.82 14.33
N ASP A 77 -20.71 4.83 13.51
CA ASP A 77 -21.24 4.93 12.15
C ASP A 77 -20.28 5.22 10.97
N LYS A 78 -19.30 4.32 10.81
CA LYS A 78 -18.89 3.86 9.46
C LYS A 78 -20.01 2.96 8.93
N LYS A 79 -20.74 3.39 7.90
CA LYS A 79 -21.71 2.52 7.24
C LYS A 79 -21.02 1.24 6.77
N ARG A 80 -21.50 0.13 7.33
CA ARG A 80 -20.79 -1.16 7.37
C ARG A 80 -20.79 -1.77 5.97
N PRO A 81 -19.86 -2.68 5.65
CA PRO A 81 -19.85 -3.39 4.36
C PRO A 81 -21.18 -4.06 3.98
N LYS A 82 -22.10 -4.24 4.93
CA LYS A 82 -23.47 -4.73 4.75
C LYS A 82 -24.43 -3.74 4.05
N GLU A 83 -24.07 -2.47 3.90
CA GLU A 83 -24.89 -1.43 3.27
C GLU A 83 -24.47 -1.09 1.82
N ARG A 84 -23.55 -1.86 1.22
CA ARG A 84 -23.16 -1.72 -0.20
C ARG A 84 -23.96 -2.67 -1.10
N ASP A 85 -24.32 -2.20 -2.29
CA ASP A 85 -25.08 -3.00 -3.27
C ASP A 85 -24.26 -4.15 -3.86
N ILE A 86 -24.92 -5.28 -4.12
CA ILE A 86 -24.29 -6.57 -4.47
C ILE A 86 -23.51 -6.50 -5.79
N SER A 87 -23.96 -5.70 -6.76
CA SER A 87 -23.28 -5.51 -8.04
C SER A 87 -21.97 -4.72 -7.90
N GLU A 88 -21.93 -3.74 -7.00
CA GLU A 88 -20.71 -2.98 -6.68
C GLU A 88 -19.71 -3.87 -5.92
N GLN A 89 -20.21 -4.78 -5.08
CA GLN A 89 -19.38 -5.75 -4.37
C GLN A 89 -18.72 -6.76 -5.32
N ILE A 90 -19.46 -7.25 -6.33
CA ILE A 90 -18.95 -8.19 -7.34
C ILE A 90 -17.95 -7.51 -8.29
N ALA A 91 -18.24 -6.30 -8.77
CA ALA A 91 -17.37 -5.58 -9.70
C ALA A 91 -16.04 -5.16 -9.05
N LEU A 92 -16.04 -4.87 -7.74
CA LEU A 92 -14.82 -4.57 -7.00
C LEU A 92 -13.97 -5.83 -6.73
N GLY A 93 -14.40 -7.01 -7.21
CA GLY A 93 -13.73 -8.28 -6.94
C GLY A 93 -13.72 -8.64 -5.44
N VAL A 94 -14.54 -7.96 -4.63
CA VAL A 94 -14.69 -8.23 -3.20
C VAL A 94 -15.60 -9.43 -3.08
N GLN A 95 -15.06 -10.59 -3.47
CA GLN A 95 -15.59 -11.86 -3.03
C GLN A 95 -15.79 -11.75 -1.52
N SER A 96 -16.99 -12.09 -1.04
CA SER A 96 -17.27 -12.15 0.40
C SER A 96 -16.12 -12.92 1.02
N ALA A 97 -15.24 -12.24 1.76
CA ALA A 97 -13.96 -12.81 2.17
C ALA A 97 -14.28 -14.16 2.82
N THR A 98 -13.91 -15.24 2.14
CA THR A 98 -13.98 -16.56 2.75
C THR A 98 -12.97 -16.48 3.87
N ASN A 99 -13.46 -16.42 5.10
CA ASN A 99 -12.65 -16.34 6.31
C ASN A 99 -11.66 -17.51 6.30
N THR A 100 -10.47 -17.28 5.78
CA THR A 100 -9.38 -18.24 5.74
C THR A 100 -8.37 -17.84 6.82
N GLY A 101 -8.86 -17.68 8.05
CA GLY A 101 -8.07 -17.52 9.27
C GLY A 101 -6.88 -16.55 9.19
N VAL A 102 -5.90 -16.78 10.06
CA VAL A 102 -4.60 -16.10 10.04
C VAL A 102 -3.80 -16.63 8.85
N GLN A 103 -3.44 -15.74 7.92
CA GLN A 103 -2.59 -16.09 6.78
C GLN A 103 -1.13 -16.12 7.25
N TYR A 104 -0.45 -17.25 7.04
CA TYR A 104 0.97 -17.42 7.37
C TYR A 104 1.81 -17.43 6.09
N ASP A 105 3.04 -16.91 6.13
CA ASP A 105 3.98 -16.96 4.99
C ASP A 105 4.38 -18.42 4.74
N GLN A 106 4.18 -18.90 3.51
CA GLN A 106 4.48 -20.27 3.09
C GLN A 106 5.94 -20.66 3.34
N ARG A 107 6.87 -19.70 3.29
CA ARG A 107 8.29 -19.96 3.54
C ARG A 107 8.55 -20.40 4.98
N LEU A 108 7.68 -20.02 5.92
CA LEU A 108 7.81 -20.40 7.33
C LEU A 108 7.53 -21.89 7.54
N PHE A 109 6.66 -22.51 6.74
CA PHE A 109 6.32 -23.94 6.85
C PHE A 109 7.34 -24.85 6.18
N ASN A 110 8.15 -24.31 5.26
CA ASN A 110 9.23 -25.05 4.61
C ASN A 110 10.57 -24.91 5.35
N MET A 111 10.58 -24.31 6.54
CA MET A 111 11.72 -24.34 7.44
C MET A 111 11.64 -25.64 8.24
N SER A 112 12.61 -26.55 8.07
CA SER A 112 12.71 -27.79 8.87
C SER A 112 13.09 -27.55 10.34
N ALA A 113 13.00 -26.31 10.82
CA ALA A 113 13.34 -25.92 12.17
C ALA A 113 12.35 -26.54 13.17
N GLY A 114 12.87 -27.36 14.09
CA GLY A 114 12.09 -27.90 15.22
C GLY A 114 11.85 -29.42 15.22
N LEU A 115 12.12 -30.13 14.12
CA LEU A 115 12.06 -31.60 14.11
C LEU A 115 13.23 -32.28 14.84
N ASN A 116 14.34 -31.56 15.04
CA ASN A 116 15.60 -32.10 15.58
C ASN A 116 15.90 -31.68 17.04
N THR A 117 15.06 -30.84 17.65
CA THR A 117 15.37 -30.16 18.93
C THR A 117 14.79 -30.85 20.18
N GLY A 118 14.33 -32.09 20.09
CA GLY A 118 13.73 -32.78 21.25
C GLY A 118 13.59 -34.30 21.14
N LEU A 119 14.19 -34.91 20.11
CA LEU A 119 14.16 -36.36 19.87
C LEU A 119 15.58 -36.95 19.99
N GLY A 120 16.37 -36.43 20.93
CA GLY A 120 17.72 -36.88 21.22
C GLY A 120 17.78 -37.54 22.59
N ASP A 121 18.61 -38.56 22.71
CA ASP A 121 18.99 -39.18 23.98
C ASP A 121 19.57 -38.12 24.94
N ASP A 122 19.24 -38.18 26.22
CA ASP A 122 19.67 -37.18 27.23
C ASP A 122 21.21 -37.18 27.42
N GLU A 123 21.88 -38.23 26.95
CA GLU A 123 23.34 -38.38 26.92
C GLU A 123 23.98 -37.74 25.68
N ALA A 124 23.18 -37.38 24.65
CA ALA A 124 23.67 -36.74 23.44
C ALA A 124 23.91 -35.24 23.68
N TYR A 125 25.17 -34.79 23.52
CA TYR A 125 25.63 -33.43 23.81
C TYR A 125 25.14 -32.38 22.77
N ASN A 126 23.83 -32.25 22.61
CA ASN A 126 23.15 -31.40 21.63
C ASN A 126 22.65 -30.07 22.25
N VAL A 127 23.52 -29.40 23.01
CA VAL A 127 23.17 -28.15 23.73
C VAL A 127 22.94 -26.96 22.79
N TYR A 128 23.50 -27.01 21.58
CA TYR A 128 23.43 -25.92 20.61
C TYR A 128 22.75 -26.35 19.32
N ASP A 129 21.82 -25.51 18.85
CA ASP A 129 21.09 -25.73 17.60
C ASP A 129 21.94 -25.51 16.35
N GLN A 130 23.06 -24.80 16.47
CA GLN A 130 23.94 -24.46 15.36
C GLN A 130 25.40 -24.76 15.71
N PRO A 131 26.19 -25.29 14.75
CA PRO A 131 27.62 -25.46 14.94
C PRO A 131 28.31 -24.10 15.07
N TRP A 132 29.35 -24.03 15.90
CA TRP A 132 30.10 -22.79 16.13
C TRP A 132 30.73 -22.22 14.84
N ASN A 133 31.00 -23.08 13.86
CA ASN A 133 31.35 -22.67 12.51
C ASN A 133 30.31 -23.19 11.52
N SER A 134 29.89 -22.33 10.59
CA SER A 134 29.12 -22.73 9.42
C SER A 134 30.03 -23.28 8.32
N SER A 135 31.34 -23.33 8.55
CA SER A 135 32.35 -23.70 7.56
C SER A 135 32.04 -25.03 6.89
N THR A 136 31.55 -26.03 7.62
CA THR A 136 31.14 -27.32 7.01
C THR A 136 29.92 -27.18 6.08
N ALA A 137 28.95 -26.34 6.42
CA ALA A 137 27.76 -26.10 5.59
C ALA A 137 28.11 -25.28 4.34
N VAL A 138 28.89 -24.20 4.50
CA VAL A 138 29.35 -23.37 3.37
C VAL A 138 30.52 -24.01 2.61
N ALA A 139 31.25 -24.98 3.15
CA ALA A 139 32.38 -25.65 2.46
C ALA A 139 31.95 -26.27 1.14
N SER A 140 30.72 -26.78 1.08
CA SER A 140 30.10 -27.29 -0.14
C SER A 140 29.84 -26.22 -1.23
N GLN A 141 29.99 -24.94 -0.86
CA GLN A 141 29.82 -23.75 -1.70
C GLN A 141 31.11 -22.91 -1.82
N ILE A 142 32.10 -23.07 -0.93
CA ILE A 142 33.35 -22.29 -0.94
C ILE A 142 34.17 -22.55 -2.21
N TYR A 143 34.19 -23.79 -2.71
CA TYR A 143 34.80 -24.07 -4.00
C TYR A 143 34.10 -25.23 -4.70
N LYS A 144 33.37 -24.89 -5.78
CA LYS A 144 32.78 -25.85 -6.72
C LYS A 144 33.24 -25.47 -8.13
N PRO A 145 34.39 -25.96 -8.60
CA PRO A 145 34.84 -25.68 -9.96
C PRO A 145 33.83 -26.29 -10.93
N THR A 146 33.13 -25.43 -11.68
CA THR A 146 32.26 -25.86 -12.77
C THR A 146 33.09 -25.93 -14.05
N LYS A 147 32.97 -27.01 -14.82
CA LYS A 147 33.78 -27.24 -16.03
C LYS A 147 33.56 -26.19 -17.14
N THR A 148 32.57 -25.32 -17.00
CA THR A 148 32.12 -24.35 -18.01
C THR A 148 32.63 -22.92 -17.76
N SER A 149 33.40 -22.69 -16.71
CA SER A 149 34.16 -21.44 -16.54
C SER A 149 35.62 -21.69 -16.87
N LYS A 150 35.93 -21.83 -18.16
CA LYS A 150 37.29 -21.66 -18.68
C LYS A 150 37.21 -20.50 -19.65
N ASP A 151 38.09 -19.54 -19.44
CA ASP A 151 38.24 -18.30 -20.21
C ASP A 151 37.98 -18.48 -21.71
#